data_AF-A0A4P5XQ39-F1
#
_entry.id   AF-A0A4P5XQ39-F1
#
_cell.length_a   1.000
_cell.length_b   1.000
_cell.length_c   1.000
_cell.angle_alpha   90.00
_cell.angle_beta   90.00
_cell.angle_gamma   90.00
#
_symmetry.space_group_name_H-M   'P 1'
#
loop_
_entity.id
_entity.type
_entity.pdbx_description
1 polymer ?
#
loop_
_entity_poly.entity_id
_entity_poly.type
_entity_poly.pdbx_seq_one_letter_code
_entity_poly.pdbx_strand_id
1 'polypeptide(L)' 'MTARRFEFVEGSSSKFWEISTGGNNLTVRYGRIGTNGQTQTKSFTNPDTAAQYAEKQVASKLAKGYRELAAV' A
#
# COMPACT_ATOMS: atom_id res chain seq x y z
N MET A 1 8.97 3.34 10.71
CA MET A 1 8.55 3.40 9.29
C MET A 1 7.29 2.58 9.22
N THR A 2 6.13 3.21 9.13
CA THR A 2 4.87 2.47 9.20
C THR A 2 4.56 1.92 7.82
N ALA A 3 4.63 0.61 7.65
CA ALA A 3 4.30 -0.07 6.40
C ALA A 3 3.01 -0.87 6.59
N ARG A 4 2.01 -0.61 5.75
CA ARG A 4 0.73 -1.33 5.74
C ARG A 4 0.66 -2.22 4.51
N ARG A 5 0.44 -3.51 4.72
CA ARG A 5 0.30 -4.50 3.65
C ARG A 5 -1.12 -5.02 3.55
N PHE A 6 -1.59 -5.09 2.32
CA PHE A 6 -2.91 -5.51 1.92
C PHE A 6 -2.80 -6.62 0.89
N GLU A 7 -3.68 -7.61 1.02
CA GLU A 7 -3.75 -8.71 0.07
C GLU A 7 -5.18 -8.90 -0.42
N PHE A 8 -5.28 -9.23 -1.70
CA PHE A 8 -6.52 -9.55 -2.37
C PHE A 8 -6.34 -10.91 -3.02
N VAL A 9 -7.03 -11.91 -2.48
CA VAL A 9 -6.99 -13.28 -2.96
C VAL A 9 -8.40 -13.67 -3.37
N GLU A 10 -8.61 -13.85 -4.67
CA GLU A 10 -9.88 -14.31 -5.23
C GLU A 10 -9.62 -15.38 -6.29
N GLY A 11 -10.06 -16.61 -6.02
CA GLY A 11 -9.81 -17.77 -6.87
C GLY A 11 -8.31 -18.00 -7.09
N SER A 12 -7.84 -17.88 -8.34
CA SER A 12 -6.43 -18.00 -8.71
C SER A 12 -5.66 -16.68 -8.71
N SER A 13 -6.34 -15.55 -8.42
CA SER A 13 -5.76 -14.22 -8.42
C SER A 13 -5.31 -13.83 -7.01
N SER A 14 -4.03 -14.03 -6.72
CA SER A 14 -3.39 -13.60 -5.47
C SER A 14 -2.60 -12.33 -5.72
N LYS A 15 -3.10 -11.18 -5.27
CA LYS A 15 -2.47 -9.87 -5.43
C LYS A 15 -2.10 -9.29 -4.08
N PHE A 16 -0.97 -8.60 -4.03
CA PHE A 16 -0.57 -7.82 -2.87
C PHE A 16 -0.45 -6.34 -3.23
N TRP A 17 -0.70 -5.50 -2.25
CA TRP A 17 -0.53 -4.06 -2.30
C TRP A 17 -0.04 -3.60 -0.94
N GLU A 18 1.05 -2.86 -0.91
CA GLU A 18 1.75 -2.43 0.29
C GLU A 18 2.02 -0.94 0.16
N ILE A 19 1.84 -0.22 1.24
CA ILE A 19 2.08 1.22 1.30
C ILE A 19 2.89 1.54 2.54
N SER A 20 3.98 2.27 2.34
CA SER A 20 4.89 2.69 3.40
C SER A 20 5.13 4.18 3.28
N THR A 21 5.07 4.88 4.40
CA THR A 21 5.38 6.31 4.47
C THR A 21 6.65 6.53 5.29
N GLY A 22 7.61 7.24 4.71
CA GLY A 22 8.86 7.62 5.34
C GLY A 22 9.07 9.12 5.20
N GLY A 23 8.79 9.88 6.26
CA GLY A 23 8.85 11.34 6.23
C GLY A 23 7.88 11.90 5.17
N ASN A 24 8.43 12.59 4.18
CA ASN A 24 7.70 13.17 3.06
C ASN A 24 7.65 12.25 1.82
N ASN A 25 8.19 11.03 1.90
CA ASN A 25 8.11 10.04 0.83
C ASN A 25 7.09 8.95 1.14
N LEU A 26 6.38 8.53 0.09
CA LEU A 26 5.39 7.48 0.12
C LEU A 26 5.80 6.42 -0.90
N THR A 27 6.03 5.20 -0.44
CA THR A 27 6.42 4.07 -1.27
C THR A 27 5.24 3.11 -1.32
N VAL A 28 4.76 2.82 -2.52
CA VAL A 28 3.69 1.85 -2.75
C VAL A 28 4.27 0.70 -3.55
N ARG A 29 4.12 -0.53 -3.05
CA ARG A 29 4.52 -1.74 -3.75
C ARG A 29 3.29 -2.58 -4.06
N TYR A 30 3.14 -3.06 -5.29
CA TYR A 30 1.98 -3.85 -5.67
C TYR A 30 2.34 -4.90 -6.71
N GLY A 31 1.63 -6.02 -6.71
CA GLY A 31 1.93 -7.10 -7.63
C GLY A 31 1.12 -8.35 -7.36
N ARG A 32 1.54 -9.44 -7.99
CA ARG A 32 1.01 -10.78 -7.74
C ARG A 32 1.84 -11.44 -6.65
N ILE A 33 1.20 -12.09 -5.69
CA ILE A 33 1.89 -12.82 -4.62
C ILE A 33 2.75 -13.91 -5.29
N GLY A 34 4.04 -13.93 -4.98
CA GLY A 34 5.03 -14.80 -5.61
C GLY A 34 5.87 -14.14 -6.72
N THR A 35 5.61 -12.87 -7.08
CA THR A 35 6.51 -12.09 -7.94
C THR A 35 7.11 -10.92 -7.18
N ASN A 36 8.15 -10.30 -7.75
CA ASN A 36 8.78 -9.12 -7.14
C ASN A 36 7.83 -7.90 -7.08
N GLY A 37 6.77 -7.90 -7.91
CA GLY A 37 5.85 -6.78 -8.05
C GLY A 37 6.49 -5.54 -8.67
N GLN A 38 5.79 -4.43 -8.55
CA GLN A 38 6.23 -3.10 -8.93
C GLN A 38 6.25 -2.20 -7.70
N THR A 39 7.24 -1.32 -7.63
CA THR A 39 7.36 -0.31 -6.57
C THR A 39 7.25 1.07 -7.19
N GLN A 40 6.45 1.91 -6.57
CA GLN A 40 6.23 3.28 -6.97
C GLN A 40 6.44 4.19 -5.76
N THR A 41 7.47 5.02 -5.84
CA THR A 41 7.77 6.00 -4.80
C THR A 41 7.31 7.37 -5.24
N LYS A 42 6.59 8.06 -4.37
CA LYS A 42 6.07 9.40 -4.58
C LYS A 42 6.50 10.30 -3.44
N SER A 43 7.13 11.42 -3.79
CA SER A 43 7.55 12.43 -2.84
C SER A 43 6.47 13.49 -2.71
N PHE A 44 6.21 13.91 -1.48
CA PHE A 44 5.27 14.96 -1.14
C PHE A 44 6.02 16.14 -0.54
N THR A 45 5.35 17.29 -0.47
CA THR A 45 5.91 18.50 0.14
C THR A 45 6.03 18.35 1.66
N ASN A 46 5.02 17.72 2.28
CA ASN A 46 4.93 17.57 3.74
C ASN A 46 4.66 16.11 4.14
N PRO A 47 5.19 15.67 5.30
CA PRO A 47 4.93 14.33 5.82
C PRO A 47 3.45 14.08 6.10
N ASP A 48 2.73 15.10 6.58
CA ASP A 48 1.28 15.04 6.81
C ASP A 48 0.50 14.72 5.52
N THR A 49 0.90 15.34 4.40
CA THR A 49 0.26 15.09 3.10
C THR A 49 0.52 13.67 2.61
N ALA A 50 1.73 13.14 2.82
CA ALA A 50 2.04 11.75 2.51
C ALA A 50 1.18 10.78 3.34
N ALA A 51 1.05 11.04 4.64
CA ALA A 51 0.21 10.24 5.54
C ALA A 51 -1.26 10.27 5.11
N GLN A 52 -1.85 11.46 4.91
CA GLN A 52 -3.25 11.59 4.47
C GLN A 52 -3.50 10.92 3.11
N TYR A 53 -2.55 11.05 2.18
CA TYR A 53 -2.66 10.37 0.89
C TYR A 53 -2.61 8.85 1.05
N ALA A 54 -1.73 8.34 1.92
CA ALA A 54 -1.67 6.91 2.22
C ALA A 54 -2.98 6.40 2.79
N GLU A 55 -3.56 7.09 3.78
CA GLU A 55 -4.82 6.69 4.39
C GLU A 55 -5.99 6.71 3.40
N LYS A 56 -6.05 7.71 2.51
CA LYS A 56 -7.03 7.72 1.41
C LYS A 56 -6.89 6.53 0.47
N GLN A 57 -5.66 6.14 0.13
CA GLN A 57 -5.41 4.96 -0.69
C GLN A 57 -5.83 3.68 0.04
N VAL A 58 -5.49 3.57 1.33
CA VAL A 58 -5.88 2.44 2.20
C VAL A 58 -7.40 2.30 2.23
N ALA A 59 -8.15 3.37 2.53
CA ALA A 59 -9.60 3.34 2.59
C ALA A 59 -10.23 2.89 1.25
N SER A 60 -9.69 3.37 0.11
CA SER A 60 -10.15 2.94 -1.22
C SER A 60 -9.86 1.45 -1.48
N LYS A 61 -8.72 0.93 -1.01
CA LYS A 61 -8.36 -0.48 -1.17
C LYS A 61 -9.21 -1.39 -0.29
N LEU A 62 -9.43 -1.02 0.97
CA LEU A 62 -10.33 -1.72 1.89
C LEU A 62 -11.75 -1.79 1.32
N ALA A 63 -12.27 -0.69 0.77
CA ALA A 63 -13.58 -0.67 0.11
C ALA A 63 -13.65 -1.57 -1.13
N LYS A 64 -12.53 -1.85 -1.79
CA LYS A 64 -12.43 -2.79 -2.93
C LYS A 64 -12.29 -4.26 -2.50
N GLY A 65 -12.35 -4.55 -1.20
CA GLY A 65 -12.24 -5.91 -0.67
C GLY A 65 -10.80 -6.39 -0.44
N TYR A 66 -9.81 -5.50 -0.48
CA TYR A 66 -8.46 -5.85 -0.01
C TYR A 66 -8.48 -6.02 1.50
N ARG A 67 -7.81 -7.05 2.01
CA ARG A 67 -7.66 -7.28 3.45
C ARG A 67 -6.34 -6.73 3.94
N GLU A 68 -6.38 -5.88 4.95
CA GLU A 68 -5.18 -5.45 5.68
C GLU A 68 -4.66 -6.63 6.50
N LEU A 69 -3.37 -6.96 6.34
CA LEU A 69 -2.73 -8.09 7.05
C LEU A 69 -1.82 -7.65 8.18
N ALA A 70 -1.10 -6.54 8.00
CA ALA A 70 -0.22 -6.01 9.02
C ALA A 70 0.08 -4.54 8.79
N ALA A 71 0.07 -3.77 9.89
CA ALA A 71 0.79 -2.53 10.03
C ALA A 71 2.02 -2.82 10.89
N VAL A 72 3.22 -2.73 10.30
CA VAL A 72 4.50 -2.93 11.00
C VAL A 72 5.20 -1.58 11.16
#